data_AF-A0A8T4QL51-F1
#
_entry.id   AF-A0A8T4QL51-F1
#
_cell.length_a   1.000
_cell.length_b   1.000
_cell.length_c   1.000
_cell.angle_alpha   90.00
_cell.angle_beta   90.00
_cell.angle_gamma   90.00
#
_symmetry.space_group_name_H-M   'P 1'
#
loop_
_entity.id
_entity.type
_entity.pdbx_description
1 polymer ?
#
loop_
_entity_poly.entity_id
_entity_poly.type
_entity_poly.pdbx_seq_one_letter_code
_entity_poly.pdbx_strand_id
1 'polypeptide(L)'
;MAKNTVLQDIKKIAQGVYDKIKLKKQPQLEMPIRALSNVSYDDKKGFFMLLDKVKTRTLTASTIRTFAQTLRMMGLSKQLVETDDIATKREAYYVSKNWGEARFREQPESDAVMDDIEASLGVNREQIGFIADEHGGDVAGSLVVHDKDESGKPIKIDCTKFGSGAYSIPTSVEELKFETKAKFILAIETKGMFERLNRHGYWKTANCILVSMGGVPSRACRRFIRKLSDEHKLPVLVFCDSDPYGFFSIYRTLKVGSGNAAHINEFF
;
A
#
# COMPACT_ATOMS: atom_id res chain seq x y z
N MET A 1 -5.55 16.81 0.53
CA MET A 1 -6.25 16.90 -0.78
C MET A 1 -6.73 15.53 -1.28
N ALA A 2 -5.95 14.45 -1.11
CA ALA A 2 -6.34 13.09 -1.55
C ALA A 2 -7.64 12.55 -0.89
N LYS A 3 -7.79 12.64 0.45
CA LYS A 3 -8.99 12.14 1.17
C LYS A 3 -10.32 12.71 0.65
N ASN A 4 -10.36 13.99 0.29
CA ASN A 4 -11.55 14.62 -0.28
C ASN A 4 -11.88 14.11 -1.69
N THR A 5 -10.88 13.69 -2.45
CA THR A 5 -11.06 13.16 -3.82
C THR A 5 -11.69 11.77 -3.74
N VAL A 6 -11.18 10.92 -2.85
CA VAL A 6 -11.71 9.57 -2.57
C VAL A 6 -13.20 9.62 -2.18
N LEU A 7 -13.58 10.52 -1.27
CA LEU A 7 -14.99 10.68 -0.88
C LEU A 7 -15.89 11.13 -2.03
N GLN A 8 -15.39 12.00 -2.91
CA GLN A 8 -16.12 12.44 -4.09
C GLN A 8 -16.30 11.31 -5.10
N ASP A 9 -15.27 10.50 -5.34
CA ASP A 9 -15.32 9.38 -6.27
C ASP A 9 -16.26 8.27 -5.77
N ILE A 10 -16.19 7.92 -4.48
CA ILE A 10 -17.13 6.97 -3.87
C ILE A 10 -18.58 7.49 -4.01
N LYS A 11 -18.82 8.78 -3.72
CA LYS A 11 -20.14 9.40 -3.88
C LYS A 11 -20.61 9.38 -5.34
N LYS A 12 -19.72 9.64 -6.30
CA LYS A 12 -20.02 9.62 -7.73
C LYS A 12 -20.41 8.22 -8.22
N ILE A 13 -19.69 7.19 -7.81
CA ILE A 13 -20.02 5.79 -8.12
C ILE A 13 -21.38 5.42 -7.50
N ALA A 14 -21.59 5.75 -6.23
CA ALA A 14 -22.85 5.47 -5.53
C ALA A 14 -24.04 6.20 -6.18
N GLN A 15 -23.86 7.46 -6.57
CA GLN A 15 -24.88 8.25 -7.26
C GLN A 15 -25.21 7.64 -8.63
N GLY A 16 -24.21 7.22 -9.39
CA GLY A 16 -24.42 6.56 -10.68
C GLY A 16 -25.21 5.24 -10.56
N VAL A 17 -24.97 4.46 -9.50
CA VAL A 17 -25.77 3.27 -9.19
C VAL A 17 -27.21 3.66 -8.83
N TYR A 18 -27.39 4.65 -7.96
CA TYR A 18 -28.70 5.12 -7.52
C TYR A 18 -29.55 5.68 -8.67
N ASP A 19 -28.97 6.48 -9.55
CA ASP A 19 -29.67 7.08 -10.70
C ASP A 19 -30.09 6.00 -11.71
N LYS A 20 -29.24 5.00 -11.96
CA LYS A 20 -29.60 3.84 -12.80
C LYS A 20 -30.80 3.08 -12.22
N ILE A 21 -30.81 2.87 -10.89
CA ILE A 21 -31.94 2.22 -10.19
C ILE A 21 -33.22 3.05 -10.32
N LYS A 22 -33.15 4.38 -10.14
CA LYS A 22 -34.29 5.28 -10.33
C LYS A 22 -34.87 5.20 -11.74
N LEU A 23 -34.00 5.08 -12.74
CA LEU A 23 -34.38 4.93 -14.15
C LEU A 23 -34.84 3.49 -14.49
N LYS A 24 -34.99 2.60 -13.50
CA LYS A 24 -35.31 1.16 -13.68
C LYS A 24 -34.36 0.44 -14.63
N LYS A 25 -33.12 0.94 -14.78
CA LYS A 25 -32.06 0.31 -15.55
C LYS A 25 -31.20 -0.55 -14.63
N GLN A 26 -30.68 -1.64 -15.15
CA GLN A 26 -29.80 -2.51 -14.37
C GLN A 26 -28.51 -1.76 -14.04
N PRO A 27 -28.17 -1.58 -12.74
CA PRO A 27 -26.92 -0.95 -12.36
C PRO A 27 -25.75 -1.90 -12.65
N GLN A 28 -24.62 -1.28 -12.98
CA GLN A 28 -23.38 -1.97 -13.35
C GLN A 28 -22.21 -1.22 -12.73
N LEU A 29 -21.26 -1.97 -12.16
CA LEU A 29 -19.99 -1.46 -11.66
C LEU A 29 -18.88 -1.99 -12.56
N GLU A 30 -18.06 -1.10 -13.08
CA GLU A 30 -16.89 -1.45 -13.89
C GLU A 30 -15.65 -1.43 -13.00
N MET A 31 -14.83 -2.48 -13.08
CA MET A 31 -13.62 -2.62 -12.30
C MET A 31 -12.50 -3.13 -13.20
N PRO A 32 -11.26 -2.64 -13.10
CA PRO A 32 -10.17 -3.17 -13.91
C PRO A 32 -9.85 -4.63 -13.53
N ILE A 33 -9.46 -5.44 -14.51
CA ILE A 33 -9.03 -6.83 -14.27
C ILE A 33 -7.60 -6.81 -13.72
N ARG A 34 -7.41 -7.34 -12.51
CA ARG A 34 -6.11 -7.38 -11.80
C ARG A 34 -5.33 -8.69 -12.02
N ALA A 35 -5.55 -9.37 -13.13
CA ALA A 35 -4.85 -10.61 -13.47
C ALA A 35 -3.58 -10.32 -14.27
N LEU A 36 -2.57 -11.19 -14.18
CA LEU A 36 -1.33 -11.10 -15.00
C LEU A 36 -1.62 -10.97 -16.51
N SER A 37 -2.76 -11.49 -16.98
CA SER A 37 -3.23 -11.38 -18.37
C SER A 37 -3.70 -9.97 -18.79
N ASN A 38 -3.78 -9.04 -17.85
CA ASN A 38 -4.13 -7.64 -18.02
C ASN A 38 -3.02 -6.69 -17.52
N VAL A 39 -1.80 -7.22 -17.38
CA VAL A 39 -0.65 -6.47 -16.90
C VAL A 39 0.42 -6.49 -18.00
N SER A 40 0.96 -5.31 -18.32
CA SER A 40 2.08 -5.16 -19.25
C SER A 40 3.23 -4.43 -18.56
N TYR A 41 4.46 -4.86 -18.83
CA TYR A 41 5.65 -4.17 -18.34
C TYR A 41 6.03 -3.07 -19.33
N ASP A 42 6.22 -1.84 -18.84
CA ASP A 42 6.73 -0.74 -19.65
C ASP A 42 8.22 -0.54 -19.37
N ASP A 43 9.06 -0.88 -20.34
CA ASP A 43 10.52 -0.75 -20.26
C ASP A 43 11.00 0.69 -19.99
N LYS A 44 10.21 1.71 -20.40
CA LYS A 44 10.58 3.12 -20.21
C LYS A 44 10.27 3.61 -18.81
N LYS A 45 9.16 3.14 -18.22
CA LYS A 45 8.72 3.54 -16.88
C LYS A 45 9.27 2.63 -15.78
N GLY A 46 9.62 1.39 -16.10
CA GLY A 46 10.27 0.44 -15.20
C GLY A 46 9.34 -0.30 -14.23
N PHE A 47 8.01 -0.21 -14.43
CA PHE A 47 7.01 -0.87 -13.60
C PHE A 47 5.88 -1.49 -14.43
N PHE A 48 5.14 -2.42 -13.81
CA PHE A 48 3.95 -3.02 -14.43
C PHE A 48 2.77 -2.06 -14.45
N MET A 49 2.18 -1.84 -15.62
CA MET A 49 0.92 -1.10 -15.79
C MET A 49 -0.24 -2.05 -16.06
N LEU A 50 -1.42 -1.71 -15.56
CA LEU A 50 -2.66 -2.33 -16.00
C LEU A 50 -3.02 -1.91 -17.42
N LEU A 51 -3.51 -2.86 -18.21
CA LEU A 51 -4.13 -2.61 -19.51
C LEU A 51 -5.63 -2.31 -19.33
N ASP A 52 -6.30 -1.90 -20.41
CA ASP A 52 -7.69 -1.40 -20.40
C ASP A 52 -8.79 -2.47 -20.24
N LYS A 53 -8.48 -3.73 -19.86
CA LYS A 53 -9.54 -4.72 -19.65
C LYS A 53 -10.26 -4.47 -18.33
N VAL A 54 -11.56 -4.22 -18.44
CA VAL A 54 -12.48 -4.07 -17.31
C VAL A 54 -13.41 -5.28 -17.18
N LYS A 55 -13.73 -5.63 -15.95
CA LYS A 55 -14.77 -6.57 -15.56
C LYS A 55 -15.98 -5.79 -15.09
N THR A 56 -17.11 -6.03 -15.73
CA THR A 56 -18.39 -5.44 -15.33
C THR A 56 -19.10 -6.36 -14.34
N ARG A 57 -19.41 -5.85 -13.15
CA ARG A 57 -20.29 -6.50 -12.17
C ARG A 57 -21.70 -5.98 -12.33
N THR A 58 -22.59 -6.85 -12.79
CA THR A 58 -24.02 -6.58 -12.93
C THR A 58 -24.80 -7.08 -11.73
N LEU A 59 -26.02 -6.58 -11.56
CA LEU A 59 -26.97 -7.09 -10.58
C LEU A 59 -27.70 -8.34 -11.14
N THR A 60 -26.96 -9.44 -11.34
CA THR A 60 -27.47 -10.76 -11.79
C THR A 60 -27.33 -11.80 -10.67
N ALA A 61 -28.09 -12.90 -10.73
CA ALA A 61 -28.16 -13.90 -9.64
C ALA A 61 -26.79 -14.45 -9.20
N SER A 62 -25.83 -14.57 -10.12
CA SER A 62 -24.49 -15.07 -9.83
C SER A 62 -23.55 -14.01 -9.23
N THR A 63 -23.75 -12.72 -9.50
CA THR A 63 -22.86 -11.62 -9.08
C THR A 63 -23.49 -10.66 -8.08
N ILE A 64 -24.75 -10.88 -7.67
CA ILE A 64 -25.47 -10.00 -6.75
C ILE A 64 -24.77 -9.87 -5.39
N ARG A 65 -24.18 -10.97 -4.90
CA ARG A 65 -23.48 -10.99 -3.61
C ARG A 65 -22.20 -10.16 -3.65
N THR A 66 -21.38 -10.33 -4.69
CA THR A 66 -20.13 -9.57 -4.86
C THR A 66 -20.39 -8.10 -5.17
N PHE A 67 -21.47 -7.79 -5.88
CA PHE A 67 -21.95 -6.43 -6.09
C PHE A 67 -22.34 -5.76 -4.75
N ALA A 68 -23.15 -6.43 -3.93
CA ALA A 68 -23.56 -5.93 -2.61
C ALA A 68 -22.37 -5.75 -1.66
N GLN A 69 -21.45 -6.72 -1.62
CA GLN A 69 -20.20 -6.65 -0.85
C GLN A 69 -19.35 -5.45 -1.24
N THR A 70 -19.21 -5.18 -2.55
CA THR A 70 -18.46 -4.02 -3.04
C THR A 70 -19.06 -2.71 -2.52
N LEU A 71 -20.39 -2.54 -2.65
CA LEU A 71 -21.06 -1.34 -2.17
C LEU A 71 -20.95 -1.16 -0.66
N ARG A 72 -21.06 -2.26 0.10
CA ARG A 72 -20.89 -2.23 1.57
C ARG A 72 -19.47 -1.86 1.97
N MET A 73 -18.45 -2.41 1.29
CA MET A 73 -17.04 -2.06 1.50
C MET A 73 -16.75 -0.59 1.15
N MET A 74 -17.31 -0.07 0.05
CA MET A 74 -17.21 1.36 -0.28
C MET A 74 -17.89 2.24 0.79
N GLY A 75 -19.03 1.79 1.33
CA GLY A 75 -19.71 2.46 2.43
C GLY A 75 -18.86 2.50 3.71
N LEU A 76 -18.23 1.37 4.07
CA LEU A 76 -17.29 1.29 5.19
C LEU A 76 -16.10 2.23 4.99
N SER A 77 -15.48 2.21 3.81
CA SER A 77 -14.39 3.12 3.45
C SER A 77 -14.79 4.59 3.59
N LYS A 78 -15.98 4.95 3.08
CA LYS A 78 -16.50 6.31 3.22
C LYS A 78 -16.61 6.71 4.69
N GLN A 79 -17.11 5.84 5.56
CA GLN A 79 -17.21 6.12 6.99
C GLN A 79 -15.84 6.35 7.61
N LEU A 80 -14.89 5.44 7.36
CA LEU A 80 -13.51 5.55 7.87
C LEU A 80 -12.85 6.88 7.45
N VAL A 81 -12.98 7.25 6.18
CA VAL A 81 -12.40 8.51 5.67
C VAL A 81 -13.13 9.74 6.21
N GLU A 82 -14.44 9.70 6.46
CA GLU A 82 -15.21 10.80 7.06
C GLU A 82 -14.90 10.97 8.57
N THR A 83 -14.64 9.88 9.30
CA THR A 83 -14.30 9.91 10.74
C THR A 83 -12.79 10.03 11.01
N ASP A 84 -11.97 10.12 9.96
CA ASP A 84 -10.51 10.06 10.05
C ASP A 84 -9.98 8.83 10.80
N ASP A 85 -10.68 7.71 10.63
CA ASP A 85 -10.40 6.43 11.30
C ASP A 85 -9.77 5.43 10.31
N ILE A 86 -9.19 4.36 10.86
CA ILE A 86 -8.50 3.31 10.09
C ILE A 86 -9.02 1.93 10.48
N ALA A 87 -9.10 1.03 9.51
CA ALA A 87 -9.45 -0.36 9.77
C ALA A 87 -8.41 -1.29 9.16
N THR A 88 -7.98 -2.28 9.94
CA THR A 88 -7.16 -3.38 9.42
C THR A 88 -7.98 -4.28 8.49
N LYS A 89 -7.30 -5.01 7.60
CA LYS A 89 -7.95 -6.04 6.76
C LYS A 89 -8.79 -7.04 7.57
N ARG A 90 -8.31 -7.42 8.75
CA ARG A 90 -9.00 -8.35 9.64
C ARG A 90 -10.25 -7.71 10.24
N GLU A 91 -10.15 -6.47 10.71
CA GLU A 91 -11.31 -5.73 11.23
C GLU A 91 -12.36 -5.51 10.14
N ALA A 92 -11.98 -5.11 8.93
CA ALA A 92 -12.89 -4.99 7.80
C ALA A 92 -13.63 -6.31 7.52
N TYR A 93 -12.93 -7.44 7.61
CA TYR A 93 -13.52 -8.76 7.51
C TYR A 93 -14.50 -9.07 8.66
N TYR A 94 -14.18 -8.72 9.90
CA TYR A 94 -15.10 -8.91 11.04
C TYR A 94 -16.33 -8.00 10.96
N VAL A 95 -16.17 -6.73 10.59
CA VAL A 95 -17.27 -5.78 10.35
C VAL A 95 -18.22 -6.33 9.29
N SER A 96 -17.69 -7.00 8.27
CA SER A 96 -18.52 -7.62 7.23
C SER A 96 -19.45 -8.72 7.73
N LYS A 97 -19.14 -9.35 8.88
CA LYS A 97 -20.02 -10.40 9.46
C LYS A 97 -21.38 -9.84 9.86
N ASN A 98 -21.47 -8.53 10.09
CA ASN A 98 -22.71 -7.83 10.40
C ASN A 98 -23.56 -7.49 9.16
N TRP A 99 -23.11 -7.86 7.94
CA TRP A 99 -23.82 -7.53 6.69
C TRP A 99 -24.85 -8.57 6.26
N GLY A 100 -25.23 -9.50 7.14
CA GLY A 100 -26.21 -10.54 6.85
C GLY A 100 -25.77 -11.43 5.67
N GLU A 101 -26.64 -11.56 4.66
CA GLU A 101 -26.38 -12.34 3.44
C GLU A 101 -25.16 -11.85 2.63
N ALA A 102 -24.77 -10.58 2.79
CA ALA A 102 -23.61 -10.01 2.14
C ALA A 102 -22.30 -10.21 2.92
N ARG A 103 -22.29 -10.99 4.02
CA ARG A 103 -21.06 -11.26 4.79
C ARG A 103 -20.00 -11.97 3.96
N PHE A 104 -18.73 -11.73 4.24
CA PHE A 104 -17.64 -12.52 3.68
C PHE A 104 -17.57 -13.89 4.37
N ARG A 105 -17.28 -14.94 3.61
CA ARG A 105 -17.07 -16.29 4.16
C ARG A 105 -15.63 -16.49 4.58
N GLU A 106 -14.71 -15.97 3.77
CA GLU A 106 -13.27 -16.12 3.96
C GLU A 106 -12.57 -14.77 3.79
N GLN A 107 -11.42 -14.61 4.44
CA GLN A 107 -10.63 -13.38 4.36
C GLN A 107 -10.08 -13.07 2.95
N PRO A 108 -9.68 -14.07 2.13
CA PRO A 108 -9.30 -13.80 0.74
C PRO A 108 -10.42 -13.16 -0.10
N GLU A 109 -11.70 -13.42 0.25
CA GLU A 109 -12.86 -12.80 -0.42
C GLU A 109 -12.92 -11.30 -0.12
N SER A 110 -12.72 -10.90 1.14
CA SER A 110 -12.69 -9.48 1.53
C SER A 110 -11.49 -8.75 0.95
N ASP A 111 -10.33 -9.39 0.95
CA ASP A 111 -9.09 -8.83 0.39
C ASP A 111 -9.24 -8.59 -1.11
N ALA A 112 -9.84 -9.53 -1.84
CA ALA A 112 -10.10 -9.35 -3.27
C ALA A 112 -11.04 -8.17 -3.54
N VAL A 113 -12.11 -7.99 -2.75
CA VAL A 113 -13.02 -6.84 -2.91
C VAL A 113 -12.34 -5.52 -2.54
N MET A 114 -11.52 -5.50 -1.48
CA MET A 114 -10.73 -4.32 -1.10
C MET A 114 -9.82 -3.87 -2.23
N ASP A 115 -9.02 -4.79 -2.78
CA ASP A 115 -8.11 -4.46 -3.86
C ASP A 115 -8.86 -4.09 -5.17
N ASP A 116 -10.07 -4.62 -5.41
CA ASP A 116 -10.90 -4.22 -6.56
C ASP A 116 -11.37 -2.76 -6.43
N ILE A 117 -11.74 -2.33 -5.22
CA ILE A 117 -12.12 -0.94 -4.93
C ILE A 117 -10.91 -0.03 -5.09
N GLU A 118 -9.76 -0.44 -4.55
CA GLU A 118 -8.46 0.22 -4.68
C GLU A 118 -8.14 0.50 -6.16
N ALA A 119 -8.24 -0.53 -7.02
CA ALA A 119 -7.98 -0.39 -8.44
C ALA A 119 -9.06 0.40 -9.21
N SER A 120 -10.32 0.31 -8.80
CA SER A 120 -11.42 1.06 -9.45
C SER A 120 -11.35 2.56 -9.17
N LEU A 121 -10.90 2.93 -7.98
CA LEU A 121 -10.72 4.33 -7.56
C LEU A 121 -9.36 4.88 -7.98
N GLY A 122 -8.40 4.03 -8.37
CA GLY A 122 -7.04 4.45 -8.72
C GLY A 122 -6.30 5.09 -7.53
N VAL A 123 -6.67 4.72 -6.31
CA VAL A 123 -6.10 5.25 -5.06
C VAL A 123 -5.52 4.13 -4.23
N ASN A 124 -4.64 4.46 -3.29
CA ASN A 124 -4.06 3.47 -2.39
C ASN A 124 -5.07 3.02 -1.33
N ARG A 125 -4.96 1.77 -0.87
CA ARG A 125 -5.77 1.25 0.26
C ARG A 125 -5.67 2.14 1.50
N GLU A 126 -4.49 2.70 1.77
CA GLU A 126 -4.27 3.57 2.93
C GLU A 126 -5.09 4.87 2.82
N GLN A 127 -5.39 5.33 1.59
CA GLN A 127 -6.21 6.53 1.34
C GLN A 127 -7.71 6.26 1.45
N ILE A 128 -8.14 5.01 1.34
CA ILE A 128 -9.54 4.57 1.55
C ILE A 128 -9.79 4.08 3.00
N GLY A 129 -8.82 4.26 3.90
CA GLY A 129 -8.93 3.94 5.32
C GLY A 129 -8.60 2.49 5.68
N PHE A 130 -8.15 1.67 4.71
CA PHE A 130 -7.77 0.29 4.97
C PHE A 130 -6.25 0.13 5.11
N ILE A 131 -5.82 -0.38 6.26
CA ILE A 131 -4.42 -0.68 6.53
C ILE A 131 -4.18 -2.19 6.60
N ALA A 132 -2.96 -2.61 6.28
CA ALA A 132 -2.55 -3.99 6.54
C ALA A 132 -1.77 -4.09 7.85
N ASP A 133 -1.93 -5.23 8.50
CA ASP A 133 -1.15 -5.66 9.65
C ASP A 133 0.20 -6.24 9.17
N GLU A 134 0.95 -5.42 8.41
CA GLU A 134 2.25 -5.79 7.83
C GLU A 134 3.37 -5.14 8.65
N HIS A 135 4.41 -5.91 8.96
CA HIS A 135 5.63 -5.34 9.54
C HIS A 135 6.30 -4.45 8.48
N GLY A 136 6.37 -3.14 8.73
CA GLY A 136 6.84 -2.14 7.77
C GLY A 136 8.34 -2.21 7.46
N GLY A 137 9.10 -2.98 8.22
CA GLY A 137 10.56 -3.01 8.18
C GLY A 137 11.18 -2.06 9.21
N ASP A 138 12.50 -2.19 9.39
CA ASP A 138 13.27 -1.43 10.39
C ASP A 138 14.28 -0.50 9.70
N VAL A 139 14.37 0.76 10.13
CA VAL A 139 15.24 1.79 9.53
C VAL A 139 16.25 2.29 10.55
N ALA A 140 17.52 2.37 10.14
CA ALA A 140 18.58 2.97 10.93
C ALA A 140 19.54 3.76 10.03
N GLY A 141 20.02 4.91 10.49
CA GLY A 141 21.03 5.69 9.77
C GLY A 141 20.80 7.19 9.82
N SER A 142 21.46 7.90 8.91
CA SER A 142 21.41 9.37 8.82
C SER A 142 20.10 9.86 8.20
N LEU A 143 19.00 9.68 8.92
CA LEU A 143 17.66 10.09 8.52
C LEU A 143 16.95 10.79 9.69
N VAL A 144 16.31 11.91 9.40
CA VAL A 144 15.33 12.55 10.30
C VAL A 144 13.97 12.44 9.64
N VAL A 145 13.05 11.76 10.31
CA VAL A 145 11.66 11.61 9.88
C VAL A 145 10.83 12.68 10.60
N HIS A 146 10.12 13.50 9.84
CA HIS A 146 9.14 14.43 10.39
C HIS A 146 7.78 13.77 10.31
N ASP A 147 7.24 13.42 11.47
CA ASP A 147 5.93 12.81 11.64
C ASP A 147 4.99 13.79 12.36
N LYS A 148 3.70 13.47 12.45
CA LYS A 148 2.74 14.23 13.25
C LYS A 148 2.29 13.42 14.45
N ASP A 149 2.25 14.07 15.60
CA ASP A 149 1.65 13.50 16.81
C ASP A 149 0.13 13.34 16.68
N GLU A 150 -0.51 12.60 17.58
CA GLU A 150 -1.98 12.48 17.69
C GLU A 150 -2.67 13.86 17.79
N SER A 151 -1.96 14.86 18.33
CA SER A 151 -2.41 16.26 18.44
C SER A 151 -2.08 17.13 17.22
N GLY A 152 -1.56 16.55 16.13
CA GLY A 152 -1.21 17.24 14.88
C GLY A 152 0.07 18.09 14.93
N LYS A 153 0.86 18.00 16.01
CA LYS A 153 2.14 18.72 16.12
C LYS A 153 3.24 17.96 15.36
N PRO A 154 4.10 18.66 14.59
CA PRO A 154 5.21 18.02 13.90
C PRO A 154 6.27 17.54 14.91
N ILE A 155 6.54 16.24 14.93
CA ILE A 155 7.61 15.60 15.71
C ILE A 155 8.77 15.31 14.77
N LYS A 156 9.98 15.63 15.20
CA LYS A 156 11.21 15.24 14.51
C LYS A 156 11.77 13.98 15.17
N ILE A 157 11.74 12.87 14.45
CA ILE A 157 12.28 11.58 14.88
C ILE A 157 13.66 11.42 14.24
N ASP A 158 14.70 11.50 15.06
CA ASP A 158 16.09 11.34 14.61
C ASP A 158 16.49 9.86 14.64
N CYS A 159 16.56 9.23 13.46
CA CYS A 159 16.90 7.81 13.30
C CYS A 159 18.39 7.51 13.61
N THR A 160 19.22 8.52 13.88
CA THR A 160 20.64 8.33 14.26
C THR A 160 20.83 7.97 15.73
N LYS A 161 19.84 8.25 16.58
CA LYS A 161 19.93 8.14 18.05
C LYS A 161 19.26 6.90 18.64
N PHE A 162 18.84 5.96 17.81
CA PHE A 162 18.11 4.77 18.27
C PHE A 162 18.96 3.70 18.98
N GLY A 163 20.25 3.92 19.19
CA GLY A 163 21.12 2.99 19.92
C GLY A 163 21.13 1.60 19.26
N SER A 164 20.66 0.57 19.99
CA SER A 164 20.49 -0.80 19.46
C SER A 164 19.16 -1.02 18.72
N GLY A 165 18.21 -0.09 18.85
CA GLY A 165 16.92 -0.14 18.18
C GLY A 165 16.97 0.41 16.75
N ALA A 166 15.79 0.45 16.15
CA ALA A 166 15.56 1.01 14.82
C ALA A 166 14.19 1.69 14.78
N TYR A 167 13.99 2.56 13.80
CA TYR A 167 12.68 3.12 13.52
C TYR A 167 11.87 2.12 12.70
N SER A 168 10.77 1.60 13.26
CA SER A 168 9.87 0.74 12.50
C SER A 168 8.98 1.58 11.60
N ILE A 169 8.93 1.24 10.31
CA ILE A 169 8.19 2.01 9.31
C ILE A 169 6.69 1.90 9.60
N PRO A 170 5.95 3.01 9.74
CA PRO A 170 4.50 2.98 9.93
C PRO A 170 3.79 2.57 8.64
N THR A 171 2.57 2.04 8.77
CA THR A 171 1.77 1.58 7.62
C THR A 171 1.40 2.73 6.68
N SER A 172 1.21 3.94 7.20
CA SER A 172 0.96 5.15 6.43
C SER A 172 2.25 5.97 6.29
N VAL A 173 2.76 6.07 5.06
CA VAL A 173 3.99 6.82 4.74
C VAL A 173 3.73 8.12 3.98
N GLU A 174 2.46 8.44 3.70
CA GLU A 174 2.09 9.58 2.85
C GLU A 174 2.39 10.92 3.51
N GLU A 175 2.17 11.03 4.82
CA GLU A 175 2.34 12.28 5.56
C GLU A 175 3.77 12.54 6.04
N LEU A 176 4.62 11.51 6.00
CA LEU A 176 6.00 11.59 6.46
C LEU A 176 6.82 12.52 5.55
N LYS A 177 7.66 13.37 6.14
CA LYS A 177 8.70 14.10 5.39
C LYS A 177 10.07 13.65 5.86
N PHE A 178 11.02 13.63 4.93
CA PHE A 178 12.36 13.16 5.20
C PHE A 178 13.36 14.31 5.12
N GLU A 179 14.33 14.31 6.03
CA GLU A 179 15.54 15.12 5.92
C GLU A 179 16.73 14.18 6.09
N THR A 180 17.59 14.09 5.06
CA THR A 180 18.76 13.22 5.10
C THR A 180 19.98 13.84 4.43
N LYS A 181 21.16 13.48 4.95
CA LYS A 181 22.49 13.76 4.35
C LYS A 181 23.18 12.49 3.83
N ALA A 182 22.44 11.38 3.75
CA ALA A 182 22.97 10.11 3.28
C ALA A 182 23.29 10.18 1.78
N LYS A 183 24.23 9.35 1.35
CA LYS A 183 24.64 9.22 -0.06
C LYS A 183 23.85 8.15 -0.80
N PHE A 184 23.37 7.13 -0.10
CA PHE A 184 22.61 6.01 -0.67
C PHE A 184 21.77 5.30 0.38
N ILE A 185 20.81 4.50 -0.08
CA ILE A 185 19.95 3.64 0.73
C ILE A 185 20.42 2.21 0.55
N LEU A 186 20.61 1.46 1.63
CA LEU A 186 20.96 0.04 1.62
C LEU A 186 19.79 -0.78 2.17
N ALA A 187 19.05 -1.42 1.26
CA ALA A 187 17.96 -2.32 1.58
C ALA A 187 18.51 -3.73 1.84
N ILE A 188 18.32 -4.24 3.05
CA ILE A 188 18.87 -5.50 3.54
C ILE A 188 17.73 -6.49 3.76
N GLU A 189 17.87 -7.70 3.21
CA GLU A 189 16.88 -8.75 3.37
C GLU A 189 16.80 -9.27 4.82
N THR A 190 17.92 -9.72 5.36
CA THR A 190 17.97 -10.44 6.63
C THR A 190 18.09 -9.50 7.83
N LYS A 191 17.17 -9.64 8.79
CA LYS A 191 17.21 -8.83 10.02
C LYS A 191 18.50 -9.00 10.81
N GLY A 192 19.08 -10.21 10.83
CA GLY A 192 20.36 -10.47 11.48
C GLY A 192 21.51 -9.67 10.90
N MET A 193 21.56 -9.48 9.57
CA MET A 193 22.58 -8.64 8.94
C MET A 193 22.36 -7.16 9.23
N PHE A 194 21.10 -6.70 9.23
CA PHE A 194 20.75 -5.34 9.61
C PHE A 194 21.22 -5.01 11.04
N GLU A 195 20.91 -5.87 12.01
CA GLU A 195 21.34 -5.68 13.40
C GLU A 195 22.86 -5.65 13.53
N ARG A 196 23.57 -6.51 12.79
CA ARG A 196 25.03 -6.55 12.78
C ARG A 196 25.63 -5.26 12.21
N LEU A 197 25.13 -4.79 11.05
CA LEU A 197 25.59 -3.55 10.43
C LEU A 197 25.27 -2.31 11.28
N ASN A 198 24.12 -2.32 11.96
CA ASN A 198 23.75 -1.24 12.88
C ASN A 198 24.68 -1.22 14.11
N ARG A 199 24.98 -2.38 14.71
CA ARG A 199 25.93 -2.49 15.82
C ARG A 199 27.34 -2.02 15.47
N HIS A 200 27.81 -2.31 14.24
CA HIS A 200 29.10 -1.82 13.76
C HIS A 200 29.08 -0.36 13.28
N GLY A 201 27.92 0.30 13.28
CA GLY A 201 27.79 1.70 12.87
C GLY A 201 28.15 1.95 11.42
N TYR A 202 27.96 0.95 10.53
CA TYR A 202 28.35 1.05 9.11
C TYR A 202 27.75 2.28 8.42
N TRP A 203 26.52 2.65 8.82
CA TRP A 203 25.82 3.84 8.33
C TRP A 203 26.57 5.15 8.60
N LYS A 204 27.38 5.25 9.65
CA LYS A 204 28.23 6.44 9.94
C LYS A 204 29.43 6.52 9.01
N THR A 205 30.07 5.38 8.72
CA THR A 205 31.27 5.33 7.88
C THR A 205 30.93 5.56 6.41
N ALA A 206 29.87 4.91 5.93
CA ALA A 206 29.44 4.99 4.54
C ALA A 206 28.48 6.16 4.26
N ASN A 207 28.02 6.87 5.30
CA ASN A 207 26.94 7.88 5.22
C ASN A 207 25.72 7.35 4.46
N CYS A 208 25.11 6.27 4.94
CA CYS A 208 23.98 5.62 4.29
C CYS A 208 22.78 5.43 5.23
N ILE A 209 21.63 5.09 4.65
CA ILE A 209 20.44 4.67 5.39
C ILE A 209 20.32 3.15 5.23
N LEU A 210 20.25 2.42 6.34
CA LEU A 210 19.99 0.99 6.38
C LEU A 210 18.49 0.77 6.52
N VAL A 211 17.93 -0.07 5.66
CA VAL A 211 16.52 -0.47 5.73
C VAL A 211 16.46 -2.00 5.74
N SER A 212 15.92 -2.57 6.81
CA SER A 212 15.64 -4.00 6.92
C SER A 212 14.26 -4.31 6.32
N MET A 213 14.22 -5.20 5.33
CA MET A 213 12.97 -5.65 4.71
C MET A 213 12.36 -6.85 5.46
N GLY A 214 13.17 -7.70 6.08
CA GLY A 214 12.70 -8.91 6.77
C GLY A 214 12.16 -9.98 5.83
N GLY A 215 12.77 -10.14 4.65
CA GLY A 215 12.29 -11.00 3.56
C GLY A 215 11.66 -10.20 2.41
N VAL A 216 10.53 -10.67 1.88
CA VAL A 216 9.82 -9.95 0.80
C VAL A 216 9.29 -8.63 1.35
N PRO A 217 9.68 -7.48 0.78
CA PRO A 217 9.37 -6.19 1.37
C PRO A 217 7.87 -5.91 1.34
N SER A 218 7.34 -5.51 2.49
CA SER A 218 5.94 -5.08 2.66
C SER A 218 5.60 -3.88 1.78
N ARG A 219 4.31 -3.62 1.56
CA ARG A 219 3.89 -2.45 0.76
C ARG A 219 4.42 -1.15 1.36
N ALA A 220 4.35 -1.01 2.69
CA ALA A 220 4.85 0.16 3.41
C ALA A 220 6.36 0.35 3.24
N CYS A 221 7.15 -0.73 3.36
CA CYS A 221 8.60 -0.70 3.17
C CYS A 221 9.00 -0.20 1.77
N ARG A 222 8.34 -0.72 0.73
CA ARG A 222 8.61 -0.32 -0.66
C ARG A 222 8.30 1.15 -0.90
N ARG A 223 7.12 1.62 -0.48
CA ARG A 223 6.72 3.03 -0.59
C ARG A 223 7.68 3.95 0.15
N PHE A 224 8.14 3.55 1.33
CA PHE A 224 9.11 4.32 2.11
C PHE A 224 10.42 4.48 1.35
N ILE A 225 10.99 3.39 0.84
CA ILE A 225 12.25 3.41 0.06
C ILE A 225 12.07 4.26 -1.21
N ARG A 226 10.97 4.08 -1.94
CA ARG A 226 10.66 4.82 -3.17
C ARG A 226 10.55 6.31 -2.92
N LYS A 227 9.76 6.73 -1.91
CA LYS A 227 9.58 8.14 -1.56
C LYS A 227 10.89 8.79 -1.14
N LEU A 228 11.70 8.08 -0.35
CA LEU A 228 12.99 8.57 0.10
C LEU A 228 13.98 8.71 -1.07
N SER A 229 13.97 7.75 -2.01
CA SER A 229 14.73 7.80 -3.25
C SER A 229 14.29 8.95 -4.16
N ASP A 230 12.99 9.16 -4.36
CA ASP A 230 12.47 10.19 -5.28
C ASP A 230 12.65 11.62 -4.74
N GLU A 231 12.40 11.84 -3.44
CA GLU A 231 12.54 13.17 -2.82
C GLU A 231 14.01 13.62 -2.75
N HIS A 232 14.93 12.71 -2.44
CA HIS A 232 16.35 13.04 -2.20
C HIS A 232 17.28 12.56 -3.31
N LYS A 233 16.73 11.96 -4.38
CA LYS A 233 17.48 11.38 -5.52
C LYS A 233 18.59 10.43 -5.08
N LEU A 234 18.32 9.62 -4.05
CA LEU A 234 19.30 8.70 -3.48
C LEU A 234 19.29 7.36 -4.21
N PRO A 235 20.45 6.81 -4.60
CA PRO A 235 20.53 5.47 -5.17
C PRO A 235 20.16 4.42 -4.12
N VAL A 236 19.36 3.44 -4.54
CA VAL A 236 18.95 2.29 -3.73
C VAL A 236 19.82 1.09 -4.08
N LEU A 237 20.56 0.58 -3.10
CA LEU A 237 21.35 -0.64 -3.19
C LEU A 237 20.64 -1.75 -2.42
N VAL A 238 20.51 -2.92 -3.04
CA VAL A 238 19.87 -4.09 -2.42
C VAL A 238 20.93 -5.09 -2.02
N PHE A 239 20.87 -5.56 -0.78
CA PHE A 239 21.70 -6.61 -0.22
C PHE A 239 20.80 -7.78 0.18
N CYS A 240 20.73 -8.77 -0.71
CA CYS A 240 19.99 -10.01 -0.55
C CYS A 240 20.92 -11.21 -0.68
N ASP A 241 20.44 -12.38 -0.28
CA ASP A 241 21.19 -13.62 -0.48
C ASP A 241 21.29 -13.94 -1.98
N SER A 242 22.38 -14.63 -2.36
CA SER A 242 22.66 -14.97 -3.75
C SER A 242 21.88 -16.21 -4.21
N ASP A 243 20.58 -16.23 -3.94
CA ASP A 243 19.67 -17.29 -4.35
C ASP A 243 18.60 -16.78 -5.33
N PRO A 244 17.94 -17.69 -6.07
CA PRO A 244 16.85 -17.29 -6.96
C PRO A 244 15.74 -16.54 -6.23
N TYR A 245 15.51 -16.79 -4.94
CA TYR A 245 14.47 -16.13 -4.17
C TYR A 245 14.80 -14.65 -3.90
N GLY A 246 16.02 -14.33 -3.50
CA GLY A 246 16.53 -12.97 -3.30
C GLY A 246 16.45 -12.14 -4.57
N PHE A 247 16.88 -12.71 -5.70
CA PHE A 247 16.80 -12.00 -6.99
C PHE A 247 15.37 -11.89 -7.54
N PHE A 248 14.62 -12.99 -7.63
CA PHE A 248 13.32 -13.03 -8.31
C PHE A 248 12.13 -12.63 -7.43
N SER A 249 12.21 -12.81 -6.12
CA SER A 249 11.12 -12.44 -5.19
C SER A 249 11.39 -11.10 -4.52
N ILE A 250 12.61 -10.83 -4.05
CA ILE A 250 12.89 -9.63 -3.25
C ILE A 250 13.29 -8.46 -4.14
N TYR A 251 14.41 -8.57 -4.85
CA TYR A 251 14.92 -7.52 -5.72
C TYR A 251 13.91 -7.16 -6.82
N ARG A 252 13.31 -8.15 -7.49
CA ARG A 252 12.27 -7.92 -8.49
C ARG A 252 11.07 -7.16 -7.94
N THR A 253 10.59 -7.52 -6.75
CA THR A 253 9.41 -6.88 -6.14
C THR A 253 9.70 -5.46 -5.70
N LEU A 254 10.94 -5.16 -5.30
CA LEU A 254 11.38 -3.79 -5.00
C LEU A 254 11.55 -2.95 -6.28
N LYS A 255 12.05 -3.54 -7.37
CA LYS A 255 12.32 -2.81 -8.62
C LYS A 255 11.08 -2.58 -9.48
N VAL A 256 10.24 -3.62 -9.62
CA VAL A 256 9.16 -3.67 -10.63
C VAL A 256 7.77 -3.75 -9.99
N GLY A 257 7.71 -3.92 -8.67
CA GLY A 257 6.46 -4.12 -7.94
C GLY A 257 5.92 -5.54 -8.04
N SER A 258 4.72 -5.74 -7.50
CA SER A 258 4.04 -7.05 -7.53
C SER A 258 3.06 -7.09 -8.69
N GLY A 259 3.01 -8.22 -9.41
CA GLY A 259 2.08 -8.40 -10.53
C GLY A 259 0.61 -8.29 -10.11
N ASN A 260 0.29 -8.69 -8.87
CA ASN A 260 -1.07 -8.58 -8.33
C ASN A 260 -1.46 -7.15 -7.90
N ALA A 261 -0.49 -6.24 -7.79
CA ALA A 261 -0.66 -4.84 -7.41
C ALA A 261 -0.33 -3.87 -8.56
N ALA A 262 -0.42 -4.34 -9.81
CA ALA A 262 -0.08 -3.56 -11.00
C ALA A 262 -0.87 -2.25 -11.15
N HIS A 263 -2.03 -2.11 -10.50
CA HIS A 263 -2.78 -0.84 -10.46
C HIS A 263 -2.05 0.28 -9.72
N ILE A 264 -1.10 -0.04 -8.82
CA ILE A 264 -0.43 0.93 -7.95
C ILE A 264 1.08 0.85 -8.08
N ASN A 265 1.64 0.01 -8.96
CA ASN A 265 3.10 -0.07 -9.10
C ASN A 265 3.75 1.27 -9.54
N GLU A 266 2.99 2.25 -10.03
CA GLU A 266 3.45 3.63 -10.22
C GLU A 266 3.83 4.35 -8.90
N PHE A 267 3.23 3.95 -7.77
CA PHE A 267 3.44 4.51 -6.44
C PHE A 267 4.33 3.64 -5.53
N PHE A 268 4.84 2.49 -6.01
CA PHE A 268 5.61 1.52 -5.23
C PHE A 268 7.08 1.42 -5.64
#